data_AF-R8BK06-F1
#
_entry.id   AF-R8BK06-F1
#
_cell.length_a   1.000
_cell.length_b   1.000
_cell.length_c   1.000
_cell.angle_alpha   90.00
_cell.angle_beta   90.00
_cell.angle_gamma   90.00
#
_symmetry.space_group_name_H-M   'P 1'
#
loop_
_entity.id
_entity.type
_entity.pdbx_description
1 polymer ?
#
loop_
_entity_poly.entity_id
_entity_poly.type
_entity_poly.pdbx_seq_one_letter_code
_entity_poly.pdbx_strand_id
1 'polypeptide(L)'
;MQLGYWYFFNSYDAENIIVQNLESFFHLAYPDNNISWVSSLAAINGTRSWLTAGKKGPLPPWLSEQDKARWLEINGRKNTIAASLNYYRSLMRGTQAPDEDPLTDAERTLRVPVLGICGAEDMVTRPDQIGLGIRPYASKGYTEKLLKGAGHWVMLERSKEVSNALLEFVANDEIFVPLDPSSIDSNKLRT
;
A
#
# COMPACT_ATOMS: atom_id res chain seq x y z
N MET A 1 -18.54 3.25 1.30
CA MET A 1 -17.69 2.11 0.88
C MET A 1 -16.27 2.62 0.71
N GLN A 2 -15.25 1.93 1.24
CA GLN A 2 -13.85 2.42 1.23
C GLN A 2 -13.09 2.12 -0.07
N LEU A 3 -13.59 1.17 -0.87
CA LEU A 3 -12.89 0.59 -2.02
C LEU A 3 -13.52 0.96 -3.38
N GLY A 4 -14.20 2.11 -3.50
CA GLY A 4 -14.87 2.50 -4.75
C GLY A 4 -13.94 2.59 -5.96
N TYR A 5 -12.69 3.00 -5.74
CA TYR A 5 -11.65 3.03 -6.76
C TYR A 5 -11.33 1.64 -7.36
N TRP A 6 -11.60 0.52 -6.67
CA TRP A 6 -11.39 -0.83 -7.23
C TRP A 6 -12.25 -1.07 -8.47
N TYR A 7 -13.48 -0.53 -8.49
CA TYR A 7 -14.36 -0.60 -9.66
C TYR A 7 -13.77 0.15 -10.85
N PHE A 8 -13.20 1.34 -10.59
CA PHE A 8 -12.50 2.09 -11.62
C PHE A 8 -11.25 1.34 -12.08
N PHE A 9 -10.36 0.90 -11.20
CA PHE A 9 -9.13 0.20 -11.58
C PHE A 9 -9.37 -1.14 -12.31
N ASN A 10 -10.50 -1.81 -12.02
CA ASN A 10 -10.91 -3.00 -12.76
C ASN A 10 -11.46 -2.72 -14.17
N SER A 11 -11.91 -1.49 -14.45
CA SER A 11 -12.49 -1.14 -15.75
C SER A 11 -11.45 -1.19 -16.88
N TYR A 12 -11.91 -1.50 -18.10
CA TYR A 12 -11.03 -1.69 -19.26
C TYR A 12 -10.35 -0.40 -19.72
N ASP A 13 -10.98 0.75 -19.49
CA ASP A 13 -10.50 2.07 -19.92
C ASP A 13 -9.68 2.82 -18.85
N ALA A 14 -9.56 2.27 -17.63
CA ALA A 14 -8.86 2.92 -16.52
C ALA A 14 -7.40 3.28 -16.84
N GLU A 15 -6.68 2.38 -17.50
CA GLU A 15 -5.30 2.61 -17.90
C GLU A 15 -5.19 3.85 -18.79
N ASN A 16 -6.01 3.90 -19.85
CA ASN A 16 -6.00 5.02 -20.79
C ASN A 16 -6.34 6.34 -20.08
N ILE A 17 -7.35 6.35 -19.20
CA ILE A 17 -7.73 7.55 -18.43
C ILE A 17 -6.61 8.01 -17.50
N ILE A 18 -5.97 7.08 -16.79
CA ILE A 18 -4.85 7.40 -15.89
C ILE A 18 -3.66 7.94 -16.69
N VAL A 19 -3.26 7.29 -17.78
CA VAL A 19 -2.12 7.72 -18.60
C VAL A 19 -2.35 9.11 -19.18
N GLN A 20 -3.56 9.41 -19.65
CA GLN A 20 -3.91 10.74 -20.16
C GLN A 20 -3.96 11.82 -19.06
N ASN A 21 -4.12 11.44 -17.80
CA ASN A 21 -4.28 12.35 -16.65
C ASN A 21 -3.27 12.05 -15.53
N LEU A 22 -2.05 11.65 -15.90
CA LEU A 22 -1.09 11.04 -14.98
C LEU A 22 -0.73 11.94 -13.79
N GLU A 23 -0.61 13.25 -14.01
CA GLU A 23 -0.34 14.21 -12.94
C GLU A 23 -1.54 14.39 -12.01
N SER A 24 -2.77 14.36 -12.55
CA SER A 24 -3.98 14.34 -11.72
C SER A 24 -4.04 13.07 -10.87
N PHE A 25 -3.60 11.94 -11.42
CA PHE A 25 -3.50 10.68 -10.69
C PHE A 25 -2.44 10.73 -9.59
N PHE A 26 -1.29 11.37 -9.83
CA PHE A 26 -0.31 11.63 -8.78
C PHE A 26 -0.92 12.43 -7.62
N HIS A 27 -1.59 13.55 -7.89
CA HIS A 27 -2.22 14.36 -6.84
C HIS A 27 -3.40 13.66 -6.15
N LEU A 28 -4.04 12.69 -6.83
CA LEU A 28 -4.99 11.81 -6.17
C LEU A 28 -4.28 10.82 -5.24
N ALA A 29 -3.20 10.19 -5.70
CA ALA A 29 -2.46 9.18 -4.94
C ALA A 29 -1.70 9.76 -3.74
N TYR A 30 -1.28 11.02 -3.81
CA TYR A 30 -0.56 11.73 -2.74
C TYR A 30 -1.30 13.03 -2.39
N PRO A 31 -2.46 12.95 -1.72
CA PRO A 31 -3.22 14.14 -1.37
C PRO A 31 -2.51 14.93 -0.27
N ASP A 32 -2.67 16.25 -0.27
CA ASP A 32 -2.31 17.12 0.86
C ASP A 32 -3.28 16.98 2.04
N ASN A 33 -4.51 16.51 1.76
CA ASN A 33 -5.56 16.28 2.75
C ASN A 33 -6.19 14.90 2.58
N ASN A 34 -5.98 14.02 3.56
CA ASN A 34 -6.49 12.65 3.57
C ASN A 34 -8.03 12.56 3.49
N ILE A 35 -8.76 13.55 4.03
CA ILE A 35 -10.24 13.57 3.98
C ILE A 35 -10.75 13.57 2.54
N SER A 36 -9.99 14.15 1.60
CA SER A 36 -10.38 14.24 0.19
C SER A 36 -10.69 12.85 -0.41
N TRP A 37 -9.96 11.81 0.01
CA TRP A 37 -10.12 10.44 -0.46
C TRP A 37 -11.48 9.85 -0.21
N VAL A 38 -12.21 10.29 0.82
CA VAL A 38 -13.59 9.84 1.05
C VAL A 38 -14.44 10.04 -0.21
N SER A 39 -14.25 11.17 -0.90
CA SER A 39 -14.98 11.53 -2.11
C SER A 39 -14.24 11.19 -3.42
N SER A 40 -12.91 11.29 -3.43
CA SER A 40 -12.11 11.19 -4.65
C SER A 40 -11.54 9.80 -4.92
N LEU A 41 -11.49 8.91 -3.93
CA LEU A 41 -10.91 7.58 -4.06
C LEU A 41 -11.87 6.49 -3.54
N ALA A 42 -12.34 6.63 -2.30
CA ALA A 42 -13.21 5.65 -1.66
C ALA A 42 -14.62 5.59 -2.28
N ALA A 43 -15.17 6.72 -2.72
CA ALA A 43 -16.49 6.74 -3.37
C ALA A 43 -16.46 6.06 -4.75
N ILE A 44 -17.53 5.34 -5.10
CA ILE A 44 -17.72 4.84 -6.47
C ILE A 44 -17.68 6.02 -7.43
N ASN A 45 -16.98 5.87 -8.55
CA ASN A 45 -16.74 6.90 -9.57
C ASN A 45 -15.95 8.14 -9.09
N GLY A 46 -15.55 8.23 -7.83
CA GLY A 46 -14.74 9.34 -7.30
C GLY A 46 -13.43 9.51 -8.09
N THR A 47 -12.69 8.41 -8.28
CA THR A 47 -11.41 8.42 -8.99
C THR A 47 -11.57 8.83 -10.44
N ARG A 48 -12.54 8.24 -11.15
CA ARG A 48 -12.83 8.62 -12.53
C ARG A 48 -13.14 10.11 -12.64
N SER A 49 -14.03 10.61 -11.78
CA SER A 49 -14.47 12.01 -11.80
C SER A 49 -13.32 12.97 -11.48
N TRP A 50 -12.42 12.60 -10.57
CA TRP A 50 -11.22 13.36 -10.25
C TRP A 50 -10.29 13.48 -11.46
N LEU A 51 -9.98 12.33 -12.08
CA LEU A 51 -9.05 12.24 -13.20
C LEU A 51 -9.57 12.95 -14.45
N THR A 52 -10.82 12.72 -14.84
CA THR A 52 -11.39 13.34 -16.04
C THR A 52 -11.59 14.85 -15.90
N ALA A 53 -11.65 15.36 -14.66
CA ALA A 53 -11.67 16.78 -14.38
C ALA A 53 -10.26 17.40 -14.29
N GLY A 54 -9.20 16.60 -14.44
CA GLY A 54 -7.81 17.07 -14.33
C GLY A 54 -7.46 17.68 -12.97
N LYS A 55 -8.14 17.25 -11.89
CA LYS A 55 -7.98 17.85 -10.57
C LYS A 55 -6.56 17.64 -10.02
N LYS A 56 -6.03 18.67 -9.38
CA LYS A 56 -4.72 18.70 -8.72
C LYS A 56 -4.84 19.49 -7.42
N GLY A 57 -3.92 19.25 -6.50
CA GLY A 57 -3.80 19.96 -5.22
C GLY A 57 -2.37 20.45 -4.99
N PRO A 58 -2.08 21.12 -3.88
CA PRO A 58 -0.70 21.38 -3.47
C PRO A 58 0.02 20.05 -3.20
N LEU A 59 1.36 20.08 -3.24
CA LEU A 59 2.14 18.94 -2.74
C LEU A 59 2.01 18.86 -1.22
N PRO A 60 1.89 17.64 -0.64
CA PRO A 60 2.02 17.49 0.79
C PRO A 60 3.43 17.86 1.26
N PRO A 61 3.60 18.34 2.50
CA PRO A 61 4.88 18.86 3.00
C PRO A 61 6.00 17.81 3.10
N TRP A 62 5.66 16.52 3.01
CA TRP A 62 6.59 15.39 3.04
C TRP A 62 7.01 14.90 1.63
N LEU A 63 6.57 15.55 0.55
CA LEU A 63 7.04 15.31 -0.81
C LEU A 63 7.69 16.56 -1.42
N SER A 64 8.78 16.35 -2.14
CA SER A 64 9.40 17.37 -2.97
C SER A 64 8.86 17.35 -4.42
N GLU A 65 9.10 18.44 -5.14
CA GLU A 65 8.88 18.49 -6.59
C GLU A 65 9.73 17.45 -7.35
N GLN A 66 10.91 17.10 -6.82
CA GLN A 66 11.77 16.06 -7.38
C GLN A 66 11.15 14.67 -7.24
N ASP A 67 10.50 14.38 -6.10
CA ASP A 67 9.80 13.12 -5.87
C ASP A 67 8.63 12.97 -6.84
N LYS A 68 7.84 14.04 -7.03
CA LYS A 68 6.77 14.08 -8.05
C LYS A 68 7.33 13.83 -9.45
N ALA A 69 8.38 14.56 -9.85
CA ALA A 69 8.98 14.40 -11.17
C ALA A 69 9.47 12.97 -11.41
N ARG A 70 10.12 12.36 -10.41
CA ARG A 70 10.57 10.96 -10.47
C ARG A 70 9.40 9.99 -10.57
N TRP A 71 8.33 10.21 -9.80
CA TRP A 71 7.14 9.38 -9.85
C TRP A 71 6.48 9.44 -11.23
N LEU A 72 6.32 10.63 -11.81
CA LEU A 72 5.75 10.81 -13.15
C LEU A 72 6.62 10.17 -14.23
N GLU A 73 7.94 10.30 -14.13
CA GLU A 73 8.88 9.65 -15.05
C GLU A 73 8.74 8.12 -15.04
N ILE A 74 8.64 7.50 -13.86
CA ILE A 74 8.47 6.04 -13.74
C ILE A 74 7.10 5.60 -14.25
N ASN A 75 6.03 6.28 -13.82
CA ASN A 75 4.66 5.87 -14.11
C ASN A 75 4.20 6.25 -15.52
N GLY A 76 4.91 7.16 -16.19
CA GLY A 76 4.70 7.49 -17.61
C GLY A 76 5.34 6.50 -18.58
N ARG A 77 6.15 5.55 -18.10
CA ARG A 77 6.74 4.50 -18.95
C ARG A 77 5.67 3.56 -19.47
N LYS A 78 5.90 3.04 -20.67
CA LYS A 78 5.02 2.08 -21.34
C LYS A 78 4.73 0.89 -20.41
N ASN A 79 3.45 0.52 -20.30
CA ASN A 79 2.93 -0.60 -19.51
C ASN A 79 3.03 -0.48 -17.97
N THR A 80 3.59 0.61 -17.40
CA THR A 80 3.71 0.74 -15.94
C THR A 80 2.34 0.79 -15.26
N ILE A 81 1.43 1.64 -15.77
CA ILE A 81 0.05 1.73 -15.24
C ILE A 81 -0.73 0.43 -15.50
N ALA A 82 -0.58 -0.17 -16.68
CA ALA A 82 -1.22 -1.45 -16.99
C ALA A 82 -0.87 -2.53 -15.96
N ALA A 83 0.42 -2.63 -15.64
CA ALA A 83 0.95 -3.60 -14.70
C ALA A 83 0.45 -3.34 -13.27
N SER A 84 0.43 -2.08 -12.81
CA SER A 84 -0.04 -1.75 -11.46
C SER A 84 -1.54 -2.03 -11.26
N LEU A 85 -2.35 -1.86 -12.32
CA LEU A 85 -3.79 -2.18 -12.28
C LEU A 85 -4.08 -3.68 -12.20
N ASN A 86 -3.15 -4.56 -12.58
CA ASN A 86 -3.39 -6.00 -12.60
C ASN A 86 -3.63 -6.59 -11.21
N TYR A 87 -3.10 -5.99 -10.14
CA TYR A 87 -3.43 -6.41 -8.77
C TYR A 87 -4.93 -6.31 -8.50
N TYR A 88 -5.52 -5.16 -8.81
CA TYR A 88 -6.96 -4.91 -8.63
C TYR A 88 -7.81 -5.75 -9.57
N ARG A 89 -7.40 -5.88 -10.83
CA ARG A 89 -8.11 -6.69 -11.83
C ARG A 89 -8.09 -8.17 -11.46
N SER A 90 -6.96 -8.69 -10.96
CA SER A 90 -6.86 -10.07 -10.50
C SER A 90 -7.89 -10.33 -9.42
N LEU A 91 -7.85 -9.54 -8.34
CA LEU A 91 -8.75 -9.70 -7.19
C LEU A 91 -10.22 -9.55 -7.58
N MET A 92 -10.56 -8.54 -8.38
CA MET A 92 -11.94 -8.28 -8.82
C MET A 92 -12.48 -9.30 -9.82
N ARG A 93 -11.61 -9.97 -10.58
CA ARG A 93 -12.00 -10.96 -11.61
C ARG A 93 -11.80 -12.40 -11.14
N GLY A 94 -11.23 -12.60 -9.96
CA GLY A 94 -11.03 -13.91 -9.35
C GLY A 94 -9.97 -14.75 -10.05
N THR A 95 -8.97 -14.16 -10.71
CA THR A 95 -7.96 -14.96 -11.44
C THR A 95 -7.09 -15.79 -10.50
N GLN A 96 -6.92 -15.37 -9.25
CA GLN A 96 -6.23 -16.12 -8.18
C GLN A 96 -7.14 -17.10 -7.42
N ALA A 97 -8.46 -17.07 -7.64
CA ALA A 97 -9.39 -17.86 -6.84
C ALA A 97 -9.12 -19.37 -6.89
N PRO A 98 -8.79 -19.99 -8.05
CA PRO A 98 -8.46 -21.42 -8.09
C PRO A 98 -7.22 -21.79 -7.26
N ASP A 99 -6.24 -20.89 -7.15
CA ASP A 99 -5.02 -21.12 -6.38
C ASP A 99 -5.26 -20.92 -4.87
N GLU A 100 -6.20 -20.04 -4.51
CA GLU A 100 -6.55 -19.74 -3.11
C GLU A 100 -7.59 -20.69 -2.50
N ASP A 101 -8.51 -21.23 -3.31
CA ASP A 101 -9.59 -22.13 -2.88
C ASP A 101 -9.12 -23.34 -2.03
N PRO A 102 -8.03 -24.05 -2.38
CA PRO A 102 -7.57 -25.18 -1.58
C PRO A 102 -6.90 -24.81 -0.26
N LEU A 103 -6.54 -23.53 -0.04
CA LEU A 103 -5.80 -23.09 1.15
C LEU A 103 -6.67 -23.14 2.41
N THR A 104 -6.26 -23.96 3.37
CA THR A 104 -6.86 -24.05 4.71
C THR A 104 -6.48 -22.87 5.61
N ASP A 105 -7.26 -22.63 6.67
CA ASP A 105 -6.91 -21.61 7.68
C ASP A 105 -5.53 -21.86 8.31
N ALA A 106 -5.14 -23.13 8.47
CA ALA A 106 -3.83 -23.51 8.99
C ALA A 106 -2.70 -23.11 8.03
N GLU A 107 -2.91 -23.14 6.72
CA GLU A 107 -1.94 -22.68 5.70
C GLU A 107 -1.89 -21.16 5.61
N ARG A 108 -3.03 -20.49 5.83
CA ARG A 108 -3.15 -19.03 5.86
C ARG A 108 -2.62 -18.39 7.16
N THR A 109 -2.36 -19.20 8.18
CA THR A 109 -1.88 -18.73 9.50
C THR A 109 -0.46 -18.18 9.42
N LEU A 110 -0.28 -16.96 9.90
CA LEU A 110 1.01 -16.31 10.08
C LEU A 110 1.72 -16.91 11.31
N ARG A 111 2.80 -17.66 11.09
CA ARG A 111 3.59 -18.37 12.12
C ARG A 111 4.79 -17.58 12.65
N VAL A 112 4.80 -16.28 12.43
CA VAL A 112 5.82 -15.33 12.86
C VAL A 112 5.15 -14.22 13.65
N PRO A 113 5.86 -13.54 14.58
CA PRO A 113 5.35 -12.31 15.17
C PRO A 113 4.99 -11.30 14.09
N VAL A 114 3.89 -10.58 14.26
CA VAL A 114 3.39 -9.62 13.26
C VAL A 114 3.32 -8.21 13.85
N LEU A 115 3.84 -7.24 13.10
CA LEU A 115 3.66 -5.81 13.37
C LEU A 115 2.74 -5.19 12.31
N GLY A 116 1.63 -4.60 12.73
CA GLY A 116 0.82 -3.70 11.90
C GLY A 116 1.14 -2.24 12.24
N ILE A 117 1.45 -1.42 11.24
CA ILE A 117 1.62 0.03 11.39
C ILE A 117 0.55 0.73 10.55
N CYS A 118 -0.24 1.60 11.15
CA CYS A 118 -1.34 2.30 10.48
C CYS A 118 -1.32 3.79 10.83
N GLY A 119 -1.71 4.64 9.88
CA GLY A 119 -1.98 6.05 10.14
C GLY A 119 -3.35 6.24 10.78
N ALA A 120 -3.44 7.12 11.78
CA ALA A 120 -4.70 7.42 12.45
C ALA A 120 -5.70 8.18 11.58
N GLU A 121 -5.22 8.82 10.50
CA GLU A 121 -6.01 9.68 9.61
C GLU A 121 -6.22 9.06 8.22
N ASP A 122 -5.91 7.77 8.08
CA ASP A 122 -6.14 7.04 6.83
C ASP A 122 -7.64 6.80 6.60
N MET A 123 -8.12 7.24 5.44
CA MET A 123 -9.53 7.16 5.04
C MET A 123 -9.87 5.92 4.19
N VAL A 124 -8.86 5.14 3.79
CA VAL A 124 -9.01 3.95 2.94
C VAL A 124 -8.56 2.67 3.65
N THR A 125 -7.37 2.65 4.24
CA THR A 125 -6.93 1.57 5.14
C THR A 125 -7.18 1.97 6.58
N ARG A 126 -8.47 2.02 6.94
CA ARG A 126 -8.91 2.58 8.21
C ARG A 126 -8.33 1.84 9.43
N PRO A 127 -7.91 2.57 10.48
CA PRO A 127 -7.28 1.98 11.66
C PRO A 127 -8.20 1.06 12.46
N ASP A 128 -9.51 1.26 12.42
CA ASP A 128 -10.46 0.35 13.09
C ASP A 128 -10.64 -0.99 12.37
N GLN A 129 -10.05 -1.18 11.18
CA GLN A 129 -10.20 -2.39 10.37
C GLN A 129 -8.93 -3.23 10.26
N ILE A 130 -7.74 -2.62 10.31
CA ILE A 130 -6.47 -3.32 10.04
C ILE A 130 -6.25 -4.53 10.95
N GLY A 131 -6.45 -4.37 12.26
CA GLY A 131 -6.27 -5.45 13.22
C GLY A 131 -7.32 -6.57 13.12
N LEU A 132 -8.52 -6.28 12.60
CA LEU A 132 -9.60 -7.29 12.50
C LEU A 132 -9.27 -8.38 11.49
N GLY A 133 -8.65 -8.01 10.36
CA GLY A 133 -8.28 -8.94 9.29
C GLY A 133 -7.01 -9.75 9.58
N ILE A 134 -6.12 -9.25 10.45
CA ILE A 134 -4.80 -9.84 10.70
C ILE A 134 -4.77 -10.67 11.98
N ARG A 135 -5.33 -10.15 13.07
CA ARG A 135 -5.23 -10.75 14.42
C ARG A 135 -5.69 -12.22 14.49
N PRO A 136 -6.77 -12.65 13.80
CA PRO A 136 -7.18 -14.05 13.81
C PRO A 136 -6.14 -15.03 13.25
N TYR A 137 -5.26 -14.56 12.34
CA TYR A 137 -4.27 -15.38 11.67
C TYR A 137 -2.86 -15.22 12.25
N ALA A 138 -2.62 -14.27 13.16
CA ALA A 138 -1.32 -13.99 13.75
C ALA A 138 -1.01 -14.89 14.97
N SER A 139 -0.67 -16.16 14.71
CA SER A 139 -0.50 -17.19 15.77
C SER A 139 0.65 -16.96 16.75
N LYS A 140 1.61 -16.10 16.40
CA LYS A 140 2.75 -15.72 17.27
C LYS A 140 2.62 -14.31 17.83
N GLY A 141 1.42 -13.74 17.79
CA GLY A 141 1.13 -12.41 18.33
C GLY A 141 1.08 -11.34 17.25
N TYR A 142 0.30 -10.30 17.55
CA TYR A 142 0.09 -9.15 16.70
C TYR A 142 0.27 -7.87 17.53
N THR A 143 1.29 -7.09 17.18
CA THR A 143 1.53 -5.75 17.72
C THR A 143 1.00 -4.73 16.74
N GLU A 144 0.24 -3.75 17.22
CA GLU A 144 -0.30 -2.68 16.38
C GLU A 144 0.26 -1.33 16.83
N LYS A 145 0.73 -0.52 15.87
CA LYS A 145 1.23 0.83 16.08
C LYS A 145 0.39 1.81 15.26
N LEU A 146 -0.37 2.63 15.96
CA LEU A 146 -1.20 3.68 15.37
C LEU A 146 -0.45 5.02 15.41
N LEU A 147 -0.13 5.58 14.25
CA LEU A 147 0.62 6.82 14.11
C LEU A 147 -0.32 8.02 13.99
N LYS A 148 -0.35 8.87 15.02
CA LYS A 148 -1.15 10.11 15.04
C LYS A 148 -0.59 11.13 14.03
N GLY A 149 -1.48 11.79 13.30
CA GLY A 149 -1.09 12.77 12.28
C GLY A 149 -0.58 12.18 10.97
N ALA A 150 -0.69 10.86 10.79
CA ALA A 150 -0.35 10.17 9.54
C ALA A 150 -1.61 9.64 8.88
N GLY A 151 -1.67 9.77 7.55
CA GLY A 151 -2.60 9.09 6.68
C GLY A 151 -2.03 7.78 6.17
N HIS A 152 -2.13 7.59 4.86
CA HIS A 152 -1.82 6.32 4.20
C HIS A 152 -0.34 6.03 4.05
N TRP A 153 0.45 7.06 3.77
CA TRP A 153 1.85 6.91 3.42
C TRP A 153 2.72 7.01 4.67
N VAL A 154 2.44 6.20 5.69
CA VAL A 154 3.07 6.28 7.02
C VAL A 154 4.60 6.32 6.96
N MET A 155 5.22 5.61 6.02
CA MET A 155 6.66 5.58 5.81
C MET A 155 7.24 6.90 5.27
N LEU A 156 6.43 7.71 4.59
CA LEU A 156 6.80 9.05 4.12
C LEU A 156 6.39 10.11 5.14
N GLU A 157 5.18 10.00 5.70
CA GLU A 157 4.57 10.99 6.60
C GLU A 157 5.21 11.01 7.99
N ARG A 158 5.66 9.84 8.49
CA ARG A 158 6.20 9.62 9.84
C ARG A 158 7.36 8.63 9.81
N SER A 159 8.33 8.90 8.94
CA SER A 159 9.47 8.01 8.67
C SER A 159 10.25 7.61 9.93
N LYS A 160 10.44 8.55 10.87
CA LYS A 160 11.15 8.30 12.14
C LYS A 160 10.37 7.38 13.06
N GLU A 161 9.07 7.61 13.21
CA GLU A 161 8.20 6.79 14.03
C GLU A 161 8.07 5.37 13.46
N VAL A 162 7.96 5.24 12.14
CA VAL A 162 7.99 3.93 11.46
C VAL A 162 9.31 3.22 11.72
N SER A 163 10.45 3.91 11.54
CA SER A 163 11.77 3.32 11.76
C SER A 163 11.95 2.85 13.21
N ASN A 164 11.55 3.66 14.19
CA ASN A 164 11.61 3.30 15.60
C ASN A 164 10.70 2.10 15.91
N ALA A 165 9.47 2.07 15.37
CA ALA A 165 8.55 0.96 15.57
C ALA A 165 9.12 -0.36 15.02
N LEU A 166 9.78 -0.31 13.85
CA LEU A 166 10.45 -1.47 13.27
C LEU A 166 11.62 -1.94 14.15
N LEU A 167 12.48 -1.01 14.61
CA LEU A 167 13.62 -1.34 15.48
C LEU A 167 13.19 -1.91 16.83
N GLU A 168 12.17 -1.31 17.47
CA GLU A 168 11.58 -1.83 18.71
C GLU A 168 11.02 -3.24 18.51
N PHE A 169 10.36 -3.48 17.39
CA PHE A 169 9.74 -4.78 17.12
C PHE A 169 10.80 -5.87 16.93
N VAL A 170 11.84 -5.62 16.13
CA VAL A 170 12.91 -6.62 15.92
C VAL A 170 13.83 -6.80 17.14
N ALA A 171 13.89 -5.83 18.05
CA ALA A 171 14.70 -5.91 19.27
C ALA A 171 14.01 -6.67 20.40
N ASN A 172 12.67 -6.72 20.42
CA ASN A 172 11.89 -7.34 21.50
C ASN A 172 11.71 -8.85 21.37
N ASP A 173 12.08 -9.43 20.23
CA ASP A 173 11.99 -10.87 20.04
C ASP A 173 13.37 -11.52 20.19
N GLU A 174 13.41 -12.72 20.79
CA GLU A 174 14.48 -13.72 20.67
C GLU A 174 14.67 -14.20 19.20
N ILE A 175 14.38 -13.35 18.20
CA ILE A 175 14.48 -13.58 16.75
C ILE A 175 15.93 -13.44 16.25
N PHE A 176 16.83 -12.86 17.04
CA PHE A 176 18.25 -12.89 16.71
C PHE A 176 18.83 -14.29 16.92
N VAL A 177 18.65 -15.17 15.93
CA VAL A 177 19.74 -16.09 15.57
C VAL A 177 20.71 -15.23 14.76
N PRO A 178 21.88 -14.86 15.30
CA PRO A 178 22.87 -14.16 14.49
C PRO A 178 23.12 -15.00 13.24
N LEU A 179 23.06 -14.39 12.06
CA LEU A 179 23.57 -15.02 10.86
C LEU A 179 25.03 -15.36 11.13
N ASP A 180 25.36 -16.65 11.20
CA ASP A 180 26.73 -17.10 11.26
C ASP A 180 27.43 -16.64 9.97
N PRO A 181 28.41 -15.72 10.03
CA PRO A 181 29.09 -15.22 8.84
C PRO A 181 29.77 -16.34 8.03
N SER A 182 30.05 -17.49 8.66
CA SER A 182 30.60 -18.67 7.98
C SER A 182 29.58 -19.47 7.15
N SER A 183 28.28 -19.20 7.32
CA SER A 183 27.19 -19.82 6.55
C SER A 183 26.91 -19.15 5.20
N ILE A 184 27.53 -17.99 4.93
CA ILE A 184 27.42 -17.27 3.67
C ILE A 184 28.43 -17.83 2.67
N ASP A 185 27.98 -18.73 1.80
CA ASP A 185 28.76 -19.17 0.64
C ASP A 185 28.87 -18.03 -0.38
N SER A 186 29.95 -17.25 -0.26
CA SER A 186 30.29 -16.15 -1.16
C SER A 186 30.46 -16.55 -2.63
N ASN A 187 30.49 -17.85 -2.97
CA ASN A 187 30.57 -18.33 -4.34
C ASN A 187 29.21 -18.56 -5.02
N LYS A 188 28.07 -18.50 -4.31
CA LYS A 188 26.74 -18.71 -4.90
C LYS A 188 26.01 -17.45 -5.37
N LEU A 189 26.62 -16.27 -5.23
CA LEU A 189 26.05 -14.99 -5.67
C LEU A 189 26.56 -14.53 -7.05
N ARG A 190 27.23 -15.41 -7.80
CA ARG A 190 27.66 -15.17 -9.18
C ARG A 190 27.19 -16.29 -10.11
N THR A 191 25.91 -16.28 -10.44
CA THR A 191 25.36 -16.79 -11.70
C THR A 191 24.18 -15.94 -12.11
#